data_AF-A0A2E6JJ48-F1
#
_entry.id   AF-A0A2E6JJ48-F1
#
_cell.length_a   1.000
_cell.length_b   1.000
_cell.length_c   1.000
_cell.angle_alpha   90.00
_cell.angle_beta   90.00
_cell.angle_gamma   90.00
#
_symmetry.space_group_name_H-M   'P 1'
#
loop_
_entity.id
_entity.type
_entity.pdbx_description
1 polymer ?
#
loop_
_entity_poly.entity_id
_entity_poly.type
_entity_poly.pdbx_seq_one_letter_code
_entity_poly.pdbx_strand_id
1 'polypeptide(L)' 'MSNIKVRVGQQNAVKVVSSLAGNVSGTLAGLSDVNITNPQNGMVLVYDASTAKFTATLELTPGATQNLDINGGSF' A
#
# COMPACT_ATOMS: atom_id res chain seq x y z
N MET A 1 54.53 -27.08 -17.80
CA MET A 1 53.24 -27.08 -18.51
C MET A 1 52.19 -26.50 -17.57
N SER A 2 51.56 -25.38 -17.92
CA SER A 2 50.56 -24.74 -17.06
C SER A 2 49.18 -25.34 -17.29
N ASN A 3 48.52 -25.83 -16.24
CA ASN A 3 47.18 -26.39 -16.33
C ASN A 3 46.16 -25.27 -16.54
N ILE A 4 45.67 -25.13 -17.77
CA ILE A 4 44.52 -24.28 -18.07
C ILE A 4 43.27 -24.98 -17.52
N LYS A 5 42.62 -24.37 -16.52
CA LYS A 5 41.31 -24.82 -16.01
C LYS A 5 40.23 -24.01 -16.72
N VAL A 6 39.66 -24.56 -17.79
CA VAL A 6 38.42 -24.03 -18.39
C VAL A 6 37.25 -24.55 -17.55
N ARG A 7 36.42 -23.64 -17.05
CA ARG A 7 35.08 -24.02 -16.57
C ARG A 7 34.14 -24.02 -17.79
N VAL A 8 33.83 -25.20 -18.31
CA VAL A 8 32.81 -25.35 -19.36
C VAL A 8 31.46 -25.54 -18.69
N GLY A 9 30.48 -24.69 -19.02
CA GLY A 9 29.07 -24.91 -18.62
C GLY A 9 28.38 -23.80 -17.83
N GLN A 10 28.91 -22.57 -17.71
CA GLN A 10 28.09 -21.47 -17.22
C GLN A 10 27.18 -20.97 -18.36
N GLN A 11 26.08 -21.69 -18.60
CA GLN A 11 24.98 -21.14 -19.40
C GLN A 11 24.49 -19.88 -18.68
N ASN A 12 24.29 -18.78 -19.41
CA ASN A 12 23.70 -17.57 -18.86
C ASN A 12 22.34 -17.94 -18.24
N ALA A 13 22.29 -18.10 -16.91
CA ALA A 13 21.05 -18.39 -16.23
C ALA A 13 20.24 -17.11 -16.17
N VAL A 14 19.01 -17.13 -16.68
CA VAL A 14 18.07 -16.04 -16.45
C VAL A 14 17.79 -16.04 -14.96
N LYS A 15 18.38 -15.08 -14.24
CA LYS A 15 18.01 -14.83 -12.85
C LYS A 15 16.57 -14.31 -12.87
N VAL A 16 15.61 -15.20 -12.60
CA VAL A 16 14.26 -14.78 -12.25
C VAL A 16 14.40 -14.13 -10.88
N VAL A 17 14.58 -12.81 -10.87
CA VAL A 17 14.33 -12.04 -9.66
C VAL A 17 12.88 -12.35 -9.31
N SER A 18 12.62 -12.88 -8.11
CA SER A 18 11.26 -13.00 -7.64
C SER A 18 10.66 -11.60 -7.75
N SER A 19 9.70 -11.44 -8.67
CA SER A 19 8.89 -10.23 -8.77
C SER A 19 7.90 -10.23 -7.61
N LEU A 20 8.43 -10.32 -6.40
CA LEU A 20 7.85 -9.61 -5.29
C LEU A 20 8.30 -8.16 -5.50
N ALA A 21 7.73 -7.48 -6.51
CA ALA A 21 6.69 -6.51 -6.26
C ALA A 21 7.09 -5.66 -5.04
N GLY A 22 8.23 -4.99 -5.19
CA GLY A 22 8.83 -4.16 -4.16
C GLY A 22 7.80 -3.14 -3.69
N ASN A 23 7.57 -3.13 -2.38
CA ASN A 23 6.55 -2.35 -1.69
C ASN A 23 5.11 -2.71 -2.04
N VAL A 24 4.66 -3.89 -1.64
CA VAL A 24 3.38 -3.91 -0.91
C VAL A 24 3.75 -3.77 0.55
N SER A 25 4.07 -2.55 0.99
CA SER A 25 4.06 -2.27 2.42
C SER A 25 2.69 -2.73 2.90
N GLY A 26 2.64 -3.69 3.83
CA GLY A 26 1.38 -4.22 4.38
C GLY A 26 0.60 -3.18 5.21
N THR A 27 0.87 -1.90 4.98
CA THR A 27 0.26 -0.75 5.61
C THR A 27 -0.64 -0.07 4.59
N LEU A 28 -1.67 0.60 5.09
CA LEU A 28 -2.60 1.37 4.26
C LEU A 28 -1.89 2.46 3.42
N ALA A 29 -0.72 2.93 3.85
CA ALA A 29 0.09 3.90 3.12
C ALA A 29 0.75 3.33 1.85
N GLY A 30 0.85 2.00 1.73
CA GLY A 30 1.37 1.33 0.53
C GLY A 30 0.34 1.18 -0.59
N LEU A 31 -0.93 1.48 -0.33
CA LEU A 31 -2.02 1.33 -1.28
C LEU A 31 -2.12 2.60 -2.16
N SER A 32 -2.18 2.43 -3.48
CA SER A 32 -2.18 3.56 -4.42
C SER A 32 -3.44 4.42 -4.38
N ASP A 33 -4.54 3.81 -3.96
CA ASP A 33 -5.87 4.38 -3.82
C ASP A 33 -6.15 4.91 -2.41
N VAL A 34 -5.17 4.88 -1.51
CA VAL A 34 -5.30 5.39 -0.14
C VAL A 34 -4.36 6.57 0.09
N ASN A 35 -4.91 7.65 0.62
CA ASN A 35 -4.19 8.80 1.12
C ASN A 35 -4.26 8.78 2.65
N ILE A 36 -3.18 8.31 3.28
CA ILE A 36 -3.07 8.23 4.74
C ILE A 36 -1.70 8.71 5.20
N THR A 37 -1.70 9.77 6.02
CA THR A 37 -0.50 10.36 6.62
C THR A 37 -0.66 10.34 8.14
N ASN A 38 0.31 9.76 8.86
CA ASN A 38 0.32 9.69 10.33
C ASN A 38 -1.00 9.16 10.93
N PRO A 39 -1.37 7.89 10.67
CA PRO A 39 -2.63 7.33 11.18
C PRO A 39 -2.74 7.44 12.70
N GLN A 40 -3.88 7.93 13.17
CA GLN A 40 -4.25 8.04 14.57
C GLN A 40 -5.39 7.06 14.90
N ASN A 41 -5.53 6.71 16.18
CA ASN A 41 -6.65 5.89 16.62
C ASN A 41 -7.99 6.60 16.36
N GLY A 42 -8.99 5.85 15.88
CA GLY A 42 -10.32 6.38 15.57
C GLY A 42 -10.47 7.07 14.21
N MET A 43 -9.44 7.11 13.36
CA MET A 43 -9.58 7.63 12.00
C MET A 43 -10.42 6.70 11.12
N VAL A 44 -11.21 7.30 10.22
CA VAL A 44 -12.04 6.61 9.24
C VAL A 44 -11.55 6.93 7.82
N LEU A 45 -11.60 5.95 6.93
CA LEU A 45 -11.32 6.15 5.51
C LEU A 45 -12.60 6.58 4.79
N VAL A 46 -12.57 7.75 4.15
CA VAL A 46 -13.68 8.30 3.37
C VAL A 46 -13.26 8.43 1.92
N TYR A 47 -14.07 7.92 0.99
CA TYR A 47 -13.79 8.04 -0.43
C TYR A 47 -14.02 9.48 -0.89
N ASP A 48 -12.99 10.09 -1.48
CA ASP A 48 -13.02 11.40 -2.10
C ASP A 48 -13.07 11.23 -3.62
N ALA A 49 -14.23 11.54 -4.20
CA ALA A 49 -14.47 11.44 -5.63
C ALA A 49 -13.67 12.45 -6.47
N SER A 50 -13.19 13.56 -5.88
CA SER A 50 -12.38 14.55 -6.59
C SER A 50 -10.95 14.06 -6.85
N THR A 51 -10.41 13.27 -5.92
CA THR A 51 -9.08 12.67 -6.01
C THR A 51 -9.09 11.20 -6.40
N ALA A 52 -10.28 10.58 -6.45
CA ALA A 52 -10.50 9.15 -6.66
C ALA A 52 -9.73 8.27 -5.67
N LYS A 53 -9.66 8.69 -4.40
CA LYS A 53 -8.89 8.04 -3.34
C LYS A 53 -9.66 7.99 -2.02
N PHE A 54 -9.30 7.03 -1.17
CA PHE A 54 -9.72 7.01 0.23
C PHE A 54 -8.82 7.91 1.06
N THR A 55 -9.38 8.96 1.67
CA THR A 55 -8.65 9.85 2.57
C THR A 55 -8.98 9.49 4.02
N ALA A 56 -7.95 9.32 4.85
CA ALA A 56 -8.12 9.12 6.28
C ALA A 56 -8.48 10.45 6.96
N THR A 57 -9.58 10.48 7.71
CA THR A 57 -10.02 11.65 8.47
C THR A 57 -10.45 11.27 9.89
N LEU A 58 -10.19 12.18 10.83
CA LEU A 58 -10.72 12.13 12.20
C LEU A 58 -11.94 13.05 12.36
N GLU A 59 -12.17 13.92 11.37
CA GLU A 59 -13.28 14.85 11.33
C GLU A 59 -14.23 14.42 10.23
N LEU A 60 -15.42 13.98 10.62
CA LEU A 60 -16.54 13.78 9.71
C LEU A 60 -17.43 15.01 9.85
N THR A 61 -17.04 16.14 9.26
CA THR A 61 -17.84 17.37 9.35
C THR A 61 -19.18 17.14 8.64
N PRO A 62 -20.31 17.03 9.35
CA PRO A 62 -21.59 16.73 8.71
C PRO A 62 -22.09 18.03 8.07
N GLY A 63 -22.18 18.07 6.75
CA GLY A 63 -22.87 19.14 6.06
C GLY A 63 -24.38 19.06 6.36
N ALA A 64 -24.85 19.82 7.35
CA ALA A 64 -26.22 20.24 7.70
C ALA A 64 -27.38 19.21 7.77
N THR A 65 -27.34 18.08 7.07
CA THR A 65 -28.33 17.01 7.11
C THR A 65 -27.62 15.71 6.79
N GLN A 66 -27.15 15.00 7.82
CA GLN A 66 -27.23 13.54 7.95
C GLN A 66 -26.48 13.11 9.20
N ASN A 67 -27.23 12.51 10.11
CA ASN A 67 -26.71 11.68 11.19
C ASN A 67 -25.87 10.57 10.53
N LEU A 68 -24.54 10.62 10.63
CA LEU A 68 -23.69 9.52 10.18
C LEU A 68 -23.78 8.41 11.23
N ASP A 69 -24.79 7.56 11.11
CA ASP A 69 -24.89 6.34 11.90
C ASP A 69 -23.87 5.31 11.38
N ILE A 70 -22.66 5.32 11.94
CA ILE A 70 -21.69 4.23 11.73
C ILE A 70 -22.11 3.10 12.68
N ASN A 71 -22.97 2.21 12.19
CA ASN A 71 -23.34 0.99 12.90
C ASN A 71 -22.06 0.16 13.14
N GLY A 72 -21.49 0.27 14.35
CA GLY A 72 -20.21 -0.36 14.72
C GLY A 72 -19.60 0.14 16.04
N GLY A 73 -20.07 1.28 16.58
CA GLY A 73 -19.65 1.80 17.88
C GLY A 73 -19.64 3.32 17.90
N SER A 74 -19.84 3.90 19.08
CA SER A 74 -19.63 5.33 19.30
C SER A 74 -18.13 5.60 19.25
N PHE A 75 -17.68 6.42 18.30
CA PHE A 75 -16.32 6.95 18.27
C PHE A 75 -16.26 8.27 19.02
#